data_AF-A0A1V1P2I6-F1
#
_entry.id   AF-A0A1V1P2I6-F1
#
_cell.length_a   1.000
_cell.length_b   1.000
_cell.length_c   1.000
_cell.angle_alpha   90.00
_cell.angle_beta   90.00
_cell.angle_gamma   90.00
#
_symmetry.space_group_name_H-M   'P 1'
#
loop_
_entity.id
_entity.type
_entity.pdbx_description
1 polymer ?
#
loop_
_entity_poly.entity_id
_entity_poly.type
_entity_poly.pdbx_seq_one_letter_code
_entity_poly.pdbx_strand_id
1 'polypeptide(L)'
;MEINLPGIGNELNFRNTIPQKEITIVNRSLEPLSFTVTPIPNSINDAGVPLSIISNADLTNTVFKPFESQTEAIAIEAGESVKLRLAIRQNDIHAPTVSNLLKVADDLGNRFYIPVRAEQY
;
A
#
# COMPACT_ATOMS: atom_id res chain seq x y z
N MET A 1 -9.50 -8.58 10.59
CA MET A 1 -9.30 -7.63 9.47
C MET A 1 -9.34 -8.36 8.14
N GLU A 2 -9.83 -7.71 7.10
CA GLU A 2 -9.84 -8.21 5.71
C GLU A 2 -9.17 -7.17 4.81
N ILE A 3 -8.40 -7.61 3.82
CA ILE A 3 -7.74 -6.73 2.85
C ILE A 3 -8.15 -7.13 1.44
N ASN A 4 -8.77 -6.20 0.74
CA ASN A 4 -9.23 -6.36 -0.63
C ASN A 4 -8.28 -5.62 -1.58
N LEU A 5 -7.70 -6.38 -2.51
CA LEU A 5 -6.78 -5.88 -3.51
C LEU A 5 -7.51 -5.62 -4.84
N PRO A 6 -7.05 -4.66 -5.66
CA PRO A 6 -7.63 -4.40 -6.95
C PRO A 6 -7.19 -5.45 -7.99
N GLY A 7 -8.14 -5.98 -8.76
CA GLY A 7 -7.89 -6.92 -9.86
C GLY A 7 -8.13 -8.38 -9.49
N ILE A 8 -7.50 -9.31 -10.23
CA ILE A 8 -7.60 -10.76 -10.02
C ILE A 8 -6.26 -11.24 -9.46
N GLY A 9 -6.22 -11.59 -8.18
CA GLY A 9 -5.04 -12.16 -7.53
C GLY A 9 -4.76 -11.59 -6.14
N ASN A 10 -3.61 -12.00 -5.59
CA ASN A 10 -3.17 -11.67 -4.23
C ASN A 10 -1.97 -10.70 -4.23
N GLU A 11 -1.74 -9.98 -5.33
CA GLU A 11 -0.59 -9.07 -5.49
C GLU A 11 -1.01 -7.69 -6.03
N LEU A 12 -0.22 -6.67 -5.70
CA LEU A 12 -0.28 -5.35 -6.31
C LEU A 12 0.68 -5.27 -7.49
N ASN A 13 0.14 -5.44 -8.69
CA ASN A 13 0.90 -5.39 -9.93
C ASN A 13 0.70 -4.03 -10.64
N PHE A 14 1.73 -3.19 -10.62
CA PHE A 14 1.78 -1.91 -11.31
C PHE A 14 2.39 -2.10 -12.70
N ARG A 15 1.53 -2.39 -13.68
CA ARG A 15 1.89 -2.41 -15.11
C ARG A 15 1.67 -1.04 -15.74
N ASN A 16 2.34 -0.77 -16.86
CA ASN A 16 2.43 0.52 -17.59
C ASN A 16 1.18 1.37 -17.72
N THR A 17 -0.01 0.77 -17.70
CA THR A 17 -1.26 1.49 -17.94
C THR A 17 -1.91 2.02 -16.68
N ILE A 18 -1.55 1.53 -15.49
CA ILE A 18 -2.22 1.92 -14.24
C ILE A 18 -1.17 2.19 -13.15
N PRO A 19 -0.63 3.42 -13.08
CA PRO A 19 0.41 3.79 -12.10
C PRO A 19 -0.14 3.94 -10.69
N GLN A 20 -1.45 3.78 -10.49
CA GLN A 20 -2.14 3.95 -9.21
C GLN A 20 -3.01 2.74 -8.87
N LYS A 21 -3.00 2.31 -7.62
CA LYS A 21 -3.82 1.19 -7.13
C LYS A 21 -4.44 1.58 -5.79
N GLU A 22 -5.68 1.15 -5.56
CA GLU A 22 -6.39 1.35 -4.30
C GLU A 22 -6.53 -0.01 -3.63
N ILE A 23 -6.04 -0.13 -2.40
CA ILE A 23 -6.37 -1.26 -1.52
C ILE A 23 -7.46 -0.84 -0.55
N THR A 24 -8.37 -1.74 -0.24
CA THR A 24 -9.43 -1.51 0.74
C THR A 24 -9.18 -2.42 1.94
N ILE A 25 -9.09 -1.82 3.12
CA ILE A 25 -8.88 -2.52 4.38
C ILE A 25 -10.20 -2.42 5.15
N VAL A 26 -10.77 -3.56 5.51
CA VAL A 26 -12.08 -3.65 6.17
C VAL A 26 -11.90 -4.20 7.57
N ASN A 27 -12.47 -3.50 8.55
CA ASN A 27 -12.59 -4.02 9.89
C ASN A 27 -13.79 -4.98 9.96
N ARG A 28 -13.51 -6.27 10.15
CA ARG A 28 -14.52 -7.33 10.33
C ARG A 28 -14.67 -7.78 11.78
N SER A 29 -13.92 -7.20 12.73
CA SER A 29 -14.14 -7.46 14.16
C SER A 29 -15.36 -6.69 14.66
N LEU A 30 -15.83 -7.11 15.84
CA LEU A 30 -16.92 -6.45 16.56
C LEU A 30 -16.46 -5.18 17.29
N GLU A 31 -15.14 -5.01 17.45
CA GLU A 31 -14.53 -3.87 18.12
C GLU A 31 -13.76 -2.98 17.12
N PRO A 32 -13.60 -1.69 17.43
CA PRO A 32 -12.68 -0.81 16.71
C PRO A 32 -11.25 -1.35 16.79
N LEU A 33 -10.46 -1.10 15.75
CA LEU A 33 -9.04 -1.45 15.73
C LEU A 33 -8.23 -0.33 15.11
N SER A 34 -6.92 -0.41 15.27
CA SER A 34 -5.97 0.43 14.54
C SER A 34 -5.00 -0.43 13.74
N PHE A 35 -4.52 0.13 12.63
CA PHE A 35 -3.58 -0.57 11.77
C PHE A 35 -2.52 0.34 11.20
N THR A 36 -1.40 -0.27 10.82
CA THR A 36 -0.29 0.41 10.17
C THR A 36 0.08 -0.32 8.89
N VAL A 37 0.59 0.43 7.92
CA VAL A 37 1.08 -0.09 6.66
C VAL A 37 2.56 0.20 6.54
N THR A 38 3.36 -0.77 6.11
CA THR A 38 4.81 -0.62 6.00
C THR A 38 5.31 -1.28 4.72
N PRO A 39 6.03 -0.55 3.83
CA PRO A 39 6.78 -1.18 2.76
C PRO A 39 7.97 -1.93 3.38
N ILE A 40 8.12 -3.20 3.01
CA ILE A 40 9.23 -4.06 3.45
C ILE A 40 10.07 -4.39 2.23
N PRO A 41 11.28 -3.84 2.10
CA PRO A 41 12.18 -4.14 1.00
C PRO A 41 12.65 -5.60 1.06
N ASN A 42 13.03 -6.18 -0.10
CA ASN A 42 13.54 -7.55 -0.16
C ASN A 42 14.92 -7.69 0.50
N SER A 43 15.70 -6.60 0.55
CA SER A 43 17.00 -6.55 1.22
C SER A 43 17.31 -5.13 1.69
N ILE A 44 18.32 -4.98 2.55
CA ILE A 44 18.75 -3.67 3.08
C ILE A 44 19.24 -2.73 1.97
N ASN A 45 19.74 -3.29 0.85
CA ASN A 45 20.29 -2.53 -0.27
C ASN A 45 19.30 -2.41 -1.46
N ASP A 46 18.08 -2.89 -1.29
CA ASP A 46 17.04 -2.85 -2.32
C ASP A 46 15.95 -1.86 -1.90
N ALA A 47 15.83 -0.74 -2.61
CA ALA A 47 14.78 0.24 -2.34
C ALA A 47 13.37 -0.30 -2.66
N GLY A 48 13.26 -1.44 -3.35
CA GLY A 48 12.00 -2.08 -3.71
C GLY A 48 11.19 -1.25 -4.71
N VAL A 49 9.86 -1.41 -4.68
CA VAL A 49 8.97 -0.58 -5.50
C VAL A 49 8.89 0.83 -4.89
N PRO A 50 9.20 1.90 -5.65
CA PRO A 50 9.14 3.27 -5.14
C PRO A 50 7.69 3.76 -5.05
N LEU A 51 7.02 3.39 -3.96
CA LEU A 51 5.61 3.70 -3.71
C LEU A 51 5.42 5.11 -3.14
N SER A 52 4.35 5.78 -3.55
CA SER A 52 3.83 7.00 -2.93
C SER A 52 2.43 6.75 -2.38
N ILE A 53 2.12 7.27 -1.21
CA ILE A 53 0.73 7.37 -0.73
C ILE A 53 0.08 8.58 -1.41
N ILE A 54 -1.12 8.36 -1.94
CA ILE A 54 -1.93 9.40 -2.54
C ILE A 54 -2.92 9.92 -1.49
N SER A 55 -2.88 11.22 -1.23
CA SER A 55 -3.82 11.92 -0.35
C SER A 55 -4.38 13.16 -1.03
N ASN A 56 -5.65 13.45 -0.84
CA ASN A 56 -6.25 14.69 -1.34
C ASN A 56 -6.03 15.78 -0.29
N ALA A 57 -5.29 16.84 -0.63
CA ALA A 57 -5.15 18.00 0.25
C ALA A 57 -6.39 18.89 0.19
N ASP A 58 -7.05 18.96 -0.97
CA ASP A 58 -8.34 19.60 -1.21
C ASP A 58 -9.06 18.95 -2.41
N LEU A 59 -10.16 19.55 -2.87
CA LEU A 59 -10.98 19.04 -3.97
C LEU A 59 -10.24 18.97 -5.32
N THR A 60 -9.13 19.69 -5.47
CA THR A 60 -8.38 19.84 -6.73
C THR A 60 -6.95 19.33 -6.64
N ASN A 61 -6.37 19.29 -5.45
CA ASN A 61 -4.97 18.99 -5.23
C ASN A 61 -4.77 17.58 -4.68
N THR A 62 -4.22 16.73 -5.54
CA THR A 62 -3.74 15.40 -5.17
C THR A 62 -2.26 15.49 -4.80
N VAL A 63 -1.92 15.06 -3.59
CA VAL A 63 -0.54 15.01 -3.10
C VAL A 63 -0.03 13.57 -3.14
N PHE A 64 1.17 13.41 -3.70
CA PHE A 64 1.90 12.15 -3.73
C PHE A 64 3.06 12.23 -2.74
N LYS A 65 2.94 11.54 -1.60
CA LYS A 65 4.00 11.51 -0.58
C LYS A 65 4.81 10.23 -0.71
N PRO A 66 6.16 10.28 -0.72
CA PRO A 66 6.98 9.08 -0.69
C PRO A 66 6.61 8.16 0.47
N PHE A 67 6.46 6.88 0.17
CA PHE A 67 6.10 5.85 1.14
C PHE A 67 7.27 4.92 1.36
N GLU A 68 8.14 5.31 2.29
CA GLU A 68 9.42 4.66 2.56
C GLU A 68 9.47 4.06 3.98
N SER A 69 8.54 4.43 4.83
CA SER A 69 8.48 4.03 6.23
C SER A 69 7.05 3.65 6.63
N GLN A 70 6.90 3.14 7.85
CA GLN A 70 5.62 2.78 8.41
C GLN A 70 4.69 4.01 8.51
N THR A 71 3.41 3.85 8.15
CA THR A 71 2.40 4.88 8.36
C THR A 71 2.15 5.11 9.85
N GLU A 72 1.58 6.26 10.20
CA GLU A 72 0.91 6.41 11.48
C GLU A 72 -0.21 5.36 11.63
N ALA A 73 -0.61 5.10 12.88
CA ALA A 73 -1.71 4.20 13.17
C ALA A 73 -3.03 4.80 12.68
N ILE A 74 -3.74 4.06 11.84
CA ILE A 74 -5.03 4.45 11.26
C ILE A 74 -6.11 3.73 12.04
N ALA A 75 -6.96 4.48 12.74
CA ALA A 75 -8.13 3.93 13.43
C ALA A 75 -9.25 3.60 12.43
N ILE A 76 -9.97 2.52 12.69
CA ILE A 76 -11.09 2.06 11.86
C ILE A 76 -12.15 1.40 12.76
N GLU A 77 -13.40 1.89 12.69
CA GLU A 77 -14.49 1.37 13.50
C GLU A 77 -14.96 -0.01 13.03
N ALA A 78 -15.72 -0.71 13.88
CA ALA A 78 -16.28 -2.02 13.55
C ALA A 78 -17.17 -1.94 12.30
N GLY A 79 -16.87 -2.77 11.29
CA GLY A 79 -17.60 -2.80 10.02
C GLY A 79 -17.18 -1.73 9.01
N GLU A 80 -16.32 -0.78 9.37
CA GLU A 80 -15.85 0.25 8.45
C GLU A 80 -14.77 -0.26 7.48
N SER A 81 -14.55 0.54 6.43
CA SER A 81 -13.49 0.32 5.45
C SER A 81 -12.66 1.58 5.22
N VAL A 82 -11.34 1.43 5.18
CA VAL A 82 -10.40 2.47 4.78
C VAL A 82 -9.82 2.13 3.41
N LYS A 83 -9.75 3.13 2.53
CA LYS A 83 -9.14 3.03 1.20
C LYS A 83 -7.75 3.67 1.23
N LEU A 84 -6.71 2.88 0.97
CA LEU A 84 -5.36 3.39 0.81
C LEU A 84 -5.00 3.39 -0.68
N ARG A 85 -4.72 4.58 -1.21
CA ARG A 85 -4.31 4.76 -2.60
C ARG A 85 -2.79 4.86 -2.67
N LEU A 86 -2.22 4.05 -3.54
CA LEU A 86 -0.79 3.93 -3.78
C LEU A 86 -0.49 4.29 -5.24
N ALA A 87 0.58 5.03 -5.47
CA ALA A 87 1.13 5.29 -6.79
C ALA A 87 2.58 4.80 -6.88
N ILE A 88 3.07 4.50 -8.08
CA ILE A 88 4.50 4.28 -8.31
C ILE A 88 5.18 5.55 -8.83
N ARG A 89 6.39 5.83 -8.34
CA ARG A 89 7.30 6.83 -8.92
C ARG A 89 8.13 6.17 -10.01
N GLN A 90 7.62 6.16 -11.24
CA GLN A 90 8.25 5.45 -12.36
C GLN A 90 9.70 5.87 -12.63
N ASN A 91 10.01 7.17 -12.49
CA ASN A 91 11.36 7.70 -12.72
C ASN A 91 12.41 7.16 -11.73
N ASP A 92 11.98 6.62 -10.58
CA ASP A 92 12.86 6.06 -9.55
C ASP A 92 13.09 4.55 -9.76
N ILE A 93 12.47 3.95 -10.79
CA ILE A 93 12.66 2.54 -11.15
C ILE A 93 13.83 2.45 -12.13
N HIS A 94 14.93 1.82 -11.71
CA HIS A 94 16.16 1.69 -12.51
C HIS A 94 16.47 0.26 -12.98
N ALA A 95 15.61 -0.70 -12.63
CA ALA A 95 15.72 -2.09 -13.05
C ALA A 95 14.47 -2.49 -13.86
N PRO A 96 14.57 -3.46 -14.80
CA PRO A 96 13.43 -3.90 -15.61
C PRO A 96 12.21 -4.31 -14.77
N THR A 97 12.46 -4.82 -13.57
CA THR A 97 11.43 -5.18 -12.61
C THR A 97 11.94 -4.91 -11.21
N VAL A 98 11.08 -4.32 -10.37
CA VAL A 98 11.29 -4.14 -8.93
C VAL A 98 10.12 -4.76 -8.18
N SER A 99 10.39 -5.26 -6.98
CA SER A 99 9.37 -5.87 -6.13
C SER A 99 9.68 -5.67 -4.66
N ASN A 100 8.67 -5.74 -3.82
CA ASN A 100 8.81 -5.75 -2.37
C ASN A 100 7.52 -6.29 -1.72
N LEU A 101 7.47 -6.36 -0.40
CA LEU A 101 6.24 -6.67 0.33
C LEU A 101 5.64 -5.40 0.92
N LEU A 102 4.32 -5.34 0.96
CA LEU A 102 3.59 -4.38 1.78
C LEU A 102 2.99 -5.13 2.98
N LYS A 103 3.43 -4.76 4.18
CA LYS A 103 2.89 -5.31 5.43
C LYS A 103 1.76 -4.42 5.92
N VAL A 104 0.63 -5.03 6.24
CA VAL A 104 -0.45 -4.41 7.03
C VAL A 104 -0.52 -5.14 8.36
N ALA A 105 -0.38 -4.41 9.46
CA ALA A 105 -0.42 -4.96 10.81
C ALA A 105 -1.45 -4.23 11.67
N ASP A 106 -2.29 -4.98 12.38
CA ASP A 106 -3.22 -4.41 13.36
C ASP A 106 -2.68 -4.48 14.79
N ASP A 107 -3.35 -3.77 15.69
CA ASP A 107 -3.04 -3.72 17.14
C ASP A 107 -3.41 -5.00 17.90
N LEU A 108 -4.18 -5.89 17.29
CA LEU A 108 -4.47 -7.24 17.79
C LEU A 108 -3.36 -8.25 17.46
N GLY A 109 -2.37 -7.85 16.65
CA GLY A 109 -1.21 -8.65 16.29
C GLY A 109 -1.33 -9.42 14.97
N ASN A 110 -2.44 -9.27 14.23
CA ASN A 110 -2.58 -9.85 12.89
C ASN A 110 -1.66 -9.12 11.91
N ARG A 111 -1.10 -9.89 10.97
CA ARG A 111 -0.17 -9.39 9.95
C ARG A 111 -0.52 -9.97 8.60
N PHE A 112 -0.66 -9.09 7.62
CA PHE A 112 -0.92 -9.45 6.24
C PHE A 112 0.24 -8.94 5.39
N TYR A 113 0.69 -9.75 4.44
CA TYR A 113 1.79 -9.42 3.54
C TYR A 113 1.29 -9.48 2.10
N ILE A 114 1.42 -8.36 1.40
CA ILE A 114 0.94 -8.19 0.04
C ILE A 114 2.17 -8.04 -0.87
N PRO A 115 2.42 -8.98 -1.79
CA PRO A 115 3.43 -8.79 -2.82
C PRO A 115 3.13 -7.56 -3.67
N VAL A 116 4.14 -6.74 -3.90
CA VAL A 116 4.09 -5.56 -4.77
C VAL A 116 5.14 -5.70 -5.85
N ARG A 117 4.76 -5.42 -7.10
CA ARG A 117 5.64 -5.47 -8.27
C ARG A 117 5.40 -4.28 -9.18
N ALA A 118 6.47 -3.74 -9.74
CA ALA A 118 6.43 -2.75 -10.80
C ALA A 118 7.50 -3.05 -11.87
N GLU A 119 7.28 -2.55 -13.08
CA GLU A 119 8.16 -2.76 -14.23
C GLU A 119 8.58 -1.41 -14.82
N GLN A 120 9.83 -1.32 -15.29
CA GLN A 120 10.40 -0.12 -15.92
C GLN A 120 10.14 -0.16 -17.42
N TYR A 121 9.51 0.88 -17.97
CA TYR A 121 9.32 1.04 -19.41
C TYR A 121 9.42 2.50 -19.83
#